data_AF-A0A354BJA1-F1
#
_entry.id   AF-A0A354BJA1-F1
#
_cell.length_a   1.000
_cell.length_b   1.000
_cell.length_c   1.000
_cell.angle_alpha   90.00
_cell.angle_beta   90.00
_cell.angle_gamma   90.00
#
_symmetry.space_group_name_H-M   'P 1'
#
loop_
_entity.id
_entity.type
_entity.pdbx_description
1 polymer ?
#
loop_
_entity_poly.entity_id
_entity_poly.type
_entity_poly.pdbx_seq_one_letter_code
_entity_poly.pdbx_strand_id
1 'polypeptide(L)'
;ITEIDQFKVEVVPEGHMLLIHNVDRPGVIGMVGKVLGDRAINILRMQCALEKRGGDALLIIGSDTEFPAAVLNEIRASSNILSVKVANLS
;
A
#
# COMPACT_ATOMS: atom_id res chain seq x y z
N ILE A 1 -10.14 0.39 11.70
CA ILE A 1 -9.54 1.75 11.65
C ILE A 1 -10.34 2.56 10.65
N THR A 2 -10.75 3.77 11.02
CA THR A 2 -11.61 4.65 10.19
C THR A 2 -10.87 5.84 9.57
N GLU A 3 -9.64 6.12 10.02
CA GLU A 3 -8.81 7.22 9.53
C GLU A 3 -7.33 6.94 9.80
N ILE A 4 -6.46 7.32 8.86
CA ILE A 4 -5.01 7.32 9.00
C ILE A 4 -4.50 8.65 8.43
N ASP A 5 -3.83 9.44 9.26
CA ASP A 5 -3.45 10.82 8.93
C ASP A 5 -4.68 11.61 8.38
N GLN A 6 -4.62 12.15 7.16
CA GLN A 6 -5.73 12.85 6.50
C GLN A 6 -6.65 11.93 5.67
N PHE A 7 -6.38 10.62 5.62
CA PHE A 7 -7.06 9.68 4.75
C PHE A 7 -8.20 8.96 5.49
N LYS A 8 -9.43 9.13 5.01
CA LYS A 8 -10.58 8.32 5.46
C LYS A 8 -10.46 6.91 4.93
N VAL A 9 -10.47 5.94 5.83
CA VAL A 9 -10.29 4.51 5.51
C VAL A 9 -11.34 3.68 6.22
N GLU A 10 -11.45 2.42 5.85
CA GLU A 10 -12.33 1.44 6.48
C GLU A 10 -11.63 0.09 6.37
N VAL A 11 -10.63 -0.09 7.23
CA VAL A 11 -9.76 -1.26 7.20
C VAL A 11 -9.82 -2.01 8.51
N VAL A 12 -9.88 -3.33 8.42
CA VAL A 12 -9.71 -4.23 9.56
C VAL A 12 -8.20 -4.41 9.79
N PRO A 13 -7.67 -3.98 10.96
CA PRO A 13 -6.25 -4.05 11.26
C PRO A 13 -5.83 -5.47 11.69
N GLU A 14 -5.34 -6.27 10.75
CA GLU A 14 -5.00 -7.68 11.01
C GLU A 14 -3.86 -8.15 10.11
N GLY A 15 -2.98 -9.03 10.61
CA GLY A 15 -1.94 -9.68 9.81
C GLY A 15 -0.85 -8.71 9.34
N HIS A 16 -0.32 -8.95 8.13
CA HIS A 16 0.74 -8.11 7.56
C HIS A 16 0.12 -7.01 6.71
N MET A 17 0.35 -5.76 7.10
CA MET A 17 -0.16 -4.59 6.38
C MET A 17 0.96 -3.77 5.78
N LEU A 18 0.77 -3.38 4.53
CA LEU A 18 1.61 -2.48 3.75
C LEU A 18 0.84 -1.19 3.49
N LEU A 19 1.36 -0.09 4.01
CA LEU A 19 0.80 1.25 3.84
C LEU A 19 1.72 2.04 2.92
N ILE A 20 1.18 2.48 1.80
CA ILE A 20 1.89 3.16 0.73
C ILE A 20 1.26 4.53 0.57
N HIS A 21 2.00 5.57 0.92
CA HIS A 21 1.63 6.94 0.59
C HIS A 21 2.18 7.26 -0.80
N ASN A 22 1.33 7.64 -1.74
CA ASN A 22 1.70 7.87 -3.13
C ASN A 22 0.99 9.08 -3.72
N VAL A 23 1.52 9.58 -4.84
CA VAL A 23 0.80 10.55 -5.68
C VAL A 23 -0.25 9.80 -6.50
N ASP A 24 -1.49 10.30 -6.54
CA ASP A 24 -2.60 9.72 -7.31
C ASP A 24 -2.35 9.92 -8.82
N ARG A 25 -1.74 8.91 -9.45
CA ARG A 25 -1.44 8.89 -10.89
C ARG A 25 -1.80 7.54 -11.52
N PRO A 26 -2.19 7.54 -12.81
CA PRO A 26 -2.39 6.31 -13.56
C PRO A 26 -1.18 5.38 -13.47
N GLY A 27 -1.42 4.10 -13.22
CA GLY A 27 -0.40 3.05 -13.19
C GLY A 27 0.24 2.78 -11.84
N VAL A 28 0.09 3.65 -10.82
CA VAL A 28 0.73 3.43 -9.50
C VAL A 28 0.23 2.15 -8.82
N ILE A 29 -1.08 1.96 -8.70
CA ILE A 29 -1.67 0.75 -8.10
C ILE A 29 -1.28 -0.50 -8.90
N GLY A 30 -1.31 -0.41 -10.23
CA GLY A 30 -0.94 -1.52 -11.11
C GLY A 30 0.53 -1.91 -10.96
N MET A 31 1.43 -0.94 -10.83
CA MET A 31 2.85 -1.17 -10.56
C MET A 31 3.02 -1.89 -9.22
N VAL A 32 2.39 -1.42 -8.14
CA VAL A 32 2.46 -2.08 -6.82
C VAL A 32 1.94 -3.52 -6.90
N GLY A 33 0.78 -3.73 -7.53
CA GLY A 33 0.22 -5.06 -7.73
C GLY A 33 1.15 -5.99 -8.52
N LYS A 34 1.82 -5.47 -9.55
CA LYS A 34 2.82 -6.20 -10.32
C LYS A 34 4.03 -6.60 -9.46
N VAL A 35 4.59 -5.69 -8.68
CA VAL A 35 5.75 -5.95 -7.81
C VAL A 35 5.46 -7.07 -6.81
N LEU A 36 4.24 -7.10 -6.26
CA LEU A 36 3.77 -8.15 -5.36
C LEU A 36 3.54 -9.48 -6.09
N GLY A 37 2.84 -9.44 -7.23
CA GLY A 37 2.53 -10.61 -8.05
C GLY A 37 3.77 -11.30 -8.61
N ASP A 38 4.77 -10.54 -9.07
CA ASP A 38 6.05 -11.05 -9.56
C ASP A 38 6.84 -11.83 -8.47
N ARG A 39 6.47 -11.66 -7.20
CA ARG A 39 7.04 -12.38 -6.04
C ARG A 39 6.04 -13.33 -5.37
N ALA A 40 4.94 -13.64 -6.05
CA ALA A 40 3.91 -14.55 -5.57
C ALA A 40 3.30 -14.16 -4.21
N ILE A 41 3.23 -12.86 -3.90
CA ILE A 41 2.57 -12.36 -2.68
C ILE A 41 1.11 -12.10 -2.99
N ASN A 42 0.23 -12.79 -2.27
CA ASN A 42 -1.20 -12.62 -2.42
C ASN A 42 -1.71 -11.36 -1.70
N ILE A 43 -2.72 -10.71 -2.29
CA ILE A 43 -3.40 -9.54 -1.72
C ILE A 43 -4.71 -10.02 -1.11
N LEU A 44 -4.78 -10.09 0.23
CA LEU A 44 -6.00 -10.45 0.94
C LEU A 44 -7.00 -9.29 1.01
N ARG A 45 -6.47 -8.07 1.10
CA ARG A 45 -7.27 -6.85 1.17
C ARG A 45 -6.52 -5.72 0.50
N MET A 46 -7.28 -4.83 -0.12
CA MET A 46 -6.78 -3.60 -0.71
C MET A 46 -7.77 -2.48 -0.45
N GLN A 47 -7.27 -1.34 0.04
CA GLN A 47 -8.04 -0.11 0.13
C GLN A 47 -7.22 1.05 -0.43
N CYS A 48 -7.85 1.89 -1.23
CA CYS A 48 -7.29 3.15 -1.69
C CYS A 48 -8.11 4.28 -1.08
N ALA A 49 -7.44 5.20 -0.41
CA ALA A 49 -8.03 6.42 0.10
C ALA A 49 -7.37 7.63 -0.59
N LEU A 50 -8.19 8.54 -1.08
CA LEU A 50 -7.74 9.78 -1.71
C LEU A 50 -7.95 10.93 -0.75
N GLU A 51 -6.97 11.81 -0.59
CA GLU A 51 -7.20 13.10 0.06
C GLU A 51 -8.03 13.99 -0.89
N LYS A 52 -7.54 14.14 -2.13
CA LYS A 52 -8.17 14.87 -3.23
C LYS A 52 -7.72 14.26 -4.55
N ARG A 53 -8.57 14.33 -5.58
CA ARG A 53 -8.24 13.79 -6.92
C ARG A 53 -6.98 14.44 -7.49
N GLY A 54 -6.01 13.63 -7.91
CA GLY A 54 -4.72 14.10 -8.44
C GLY A 54 -3.75 14.67 -7.39
N GLY A 55 -4.07 14.55 -6.10
CA GLY A 55 -3.18 14.84 -4.98
C GLY A 55 -2.56 13.59 -4.41
N ASP A 56 -2.45 13.54 -3.08
CA ASP A 56 -1.91 12.40 -2.37
C ASP A 56 -2.97 11.31 -2.15
N ALA A 57 -2.52 10.07 -2.09
CA ALA A 57 -3.31 8.87 -1.89
C ALA A 57 -2.62 7.92 -0.91
N LEU A 58 -3.44 7.19 -0.15
CA LEU A 58 -2.99 6.11 0.71
C LEU A 58 -3.51 4.79 0.16
N LEU A 59 -2.59 3.95 -0.32
CA LEU A 59 -2.86 2.57 -0.68
C LEU A 59 -2.50 1.67 0.52
N ILE A 60 -3.48 0.90 0.98
CA ILE A 60 -3.34 -0.07 2.05
C ILE A 60 -3.52 -1.46 1.45
N ILE A 61 -2.53 -2.33 1.66
CA ILE A 61 -2.56 -3.72 1.23
C ILE A 61 -2.38 -4.60 2.45
N GLY A 62 -3.18 -5.65 2.58
CA GLY A 62 -2.97 -6.71 3.56
C GLY A 62 -2.62 -8.03 2.90
N SER A 63 -1.73 -8.78 3.55
CA SER A 63 -1.29 -10.11 3.15
C SER A 63 -1.27 -11.07 4.34
N ASP A 64 -1.34 -12.36 4.04
CA ASP A 64 -1.08 -13.48 4.96
C ASP A 64 0.42 -13.70 5.20
N THR A 65 1.29 -13.08 4.37
CA THR A 65 2.74 -13.22 4.45
C THR A 65 3.44 -11.88 4.68
N GLU A 66 4.60 -11.93 5.33
CA GLU A 66 5.45 -10.75 5.49
C GLU A 66 5.91 -10.22 4.13
N PHE A 67 6.01 -8.90 4.00
CA PHE A 67 6.54 -8.26 2.80
C PHE A 67 8.09 -8.28 2.82
N PRO A 68 8.75 -9.01 1.91
CA PRO A 68 10.21 -9.06 1.86
C PRO A 68 10.82 -7.68 1.58
N ALA A 69 12.01 -7.42 2.15
CA ALA A 69 12.71 -6.14 1.95
C ALA A 69 12.91 -5.79 0.46
N ALA A 70 13.12 -6.78 -0.41
CA ALA A 70 13.24 -6.59 -1.85
C ALA A 70 11.97 -6.01 -2.49
N VAL A 71 10.77 -6.44 -2.07
CA VAL A 71 9.48 -5.84 -2.50
C VAL A 71 9.45 -4.38 -2.09
N LEU A 72 9.70 -4.13 -0.81
CA LEU A 72 9.53 -2.81 -0.23
C LEU A 72 10.50 -1.81 -0.89
N ASN A 73 11.72 -2.25 -1.19
CA ASN A 73 12.71 -1.43 -1.87
C ASN A 73 12.33 -1.14 -3.32
N GLU A 74 11.76 -2.11 -4.04
CA GLU A 74 11.30 -1.87 -5.41
C GLU A 74 10.11 -0.89 -5.45
N ILE A 75 9.15 -1.02 -4.54
CA ILE A 75 8.04 -0.06 -4.42
C ILE A 75 8.59 1.34 -4.12
N ARG A 76 9.50 1.46 -3.14
CA ARG A 76 10.12 2.75 -2.77
C ARG A 76 10.93 3.40 -3.88
N ALA A 77 11.43 2.63 -4.84
CA ALA A 77 12.22 3.16 -5.96
C ALA A 77 11.37 3.97 -6.97
N SER A 78 10.05 3.82 -6.95
CA SER A 78 9.17 4.60 -7.83
C SER A 78 9.07 6.06 -7.38
N SER A 79 9.24 6.99 -8.33
CA SER A 79 9.11 8.43 -8.08
C SER A 79 7.70 8.88 -7.65
N ASN A 80 6.69 8.02 -7.80
CA ASN A 80 5.32 8.32 -7.37
C ASN A 80 5.03 7.87 -5.93
N ILE A 81 5.98 7.19 -5.28
CA ILE A 81 5.84 6.70 -3.90
C ILE A 81 6.51 7.69 -2.96
N LEU A 82 5.73 8.22 -2.02
CA LEU A 82 6.18 9.20 -1.03
C LEU A 82 6.68 8.52 0.24
N SER A 83 6.02 7.44 0.67
CA SER A 83 6.51 6.60 1.76
C SER A 83 5.92 5.20 1.73
N VAL A 84 6.63 4.25 2.36
CA VAL A 84 6.19 2.86 2.53
C VAL A 84 6.42 2.43 3.97
N LYS A 85 5.36 2.07 4.68
CA LYS A 85 5.38 1.57 6.05
C LYS A 85 4.79 0.16 6.10
N VAL A 86 5.31 -0.66 7.01
CA VAL A 86 4.78 -1.99 7.30
C VAL A 86 4.26 -2.00 8.74
N ALA A 87 3.11 -2.62 8.96
CA ALA A 87 2.56 -2.88 10.28
C ALA A 87 2.28 -4.39 10.40
N ASN A 88 2.82 -5.00 11.45
CA ASN A 88 2.54 -6.38 11.81
C ASN A 88 1.55 -6.35 12.98
N LEU A 89 0.34 -6.87 12.75
CA LEU A 89 -0.80 -6.74 13.66
C LEU A 89 -1.34 -8.12 14.06
N SER A 90 -0.44 -8.92 14.62
CA SER A 90 -0.70 -10.22 15.26
C SER A 90 -1.31 -10.06 16.64
#